data_AF-A0A3M0WL61-F1
#
_entry.id   AF-A0A3M0WL61-F1
#
_cell.length_a   1.000
_cell.length_b   1.000
_cell.length_c   1.000
_cell.angle_alpha   90.00
_cell.angle_beta   90.00
_cell.angle_gamma   90.00
#
_symmetry.space_group_name_H-M   'P 1'
#
loop_
_entity.id
_entity.type
_entity.pdbx_description
1 polymer ?
#
loop_
_entity_poly.entity_id
_entity_poly.type
_entity_poly.pdbx_seq_one_letter_code
_entity_poly.pdbx_strand_id
1 'polypeptide(L)' 'MKDLKKKALETNQIREKLKQLIQQTLQEALEAELEEFLGYSKYERTDVDNYRNGYTSKTVKT' A
#
# COMPACT_ATOMS: atom_id res chain seq x y z
N MET A 1 -6.05 -20.89 -30.59
CA MET A 1 -6.80 -19.72 -30.03
C MET A 1 -7.07 -19.82 -28.52
N LYS A 2 -7.34 -21.00 -27.95
CA LYS A 2 -7.59 -21.17 -26.51
C LYS A 2 -6.32 -20.95 -25.64
N ASP A 3 -5.16 -21.39 -26.12
CA ASP A 3 -3.90 -21.31 -25.37
C ASP A 3 -3.36 -19.89 -25.25
N LEU A 4 -3.56 -19.06 -26.29
CA LEU A 4 -3.17 -17.66 -26.29
C LEU A 4 -3.98 -16.85 -25.26
N LYS A 5 -5.29 -17.15 -25.13
CA LYS A 5 -6.17 -16.53 -24.13
C LYS A 5 -5.77 -16.93 -22.71
N LYS A 6 -5.39 -18.20 -22.50
CA LYS A 6 -4.90 -18.67 -21.20
C LYS A 6 -3.61 -17.95 -20.78
N LYS A 7 -2.63 -17.86 -21.70
CA LYS A 7 -1.37 -17.14 -21.44
C LYS A 7 -1.60 -15.66 -21.13
N ALA A 8 -2.47 -14.99 -21.87
CA ALA A 8 -2.82 -13.59 -21.60
C ALA A 8 -3.49 -13.40 -20.22
N LEU A 9 -4.35 -14.34 -19.81
CA LEU A 9 -4.96 -14.33 -18.48
C LEU A 9 -3.92 -14.47 -17.36
N GLU A 10 -2.97 -15.40 -17.51
CA GLU A 10 -1.88 -15.58 -16.54
C GLU A 10 -0.99 -14.33 -16.44
N THR A 11 -0.61 -13.72 -17.58
CA THR A 11 0.16 -12.47 -17.58
C THR A 11 -0.58 -11.34 -16.85
N ASN A 12 -1.90 -11.20 -17.07
CA ASN A 12 -2.70 -10.20 -16.38
C ASN A 12 -2.76 -10.45 -14.87
N GLN A 13 -2.92 -11.70 -14.44
CA GLN A 13 -2.91 -12.05 -13.02
C GLN A 13 -1.57 -11.72 -12.35
N ILE A 14 -0.45 -12.01 -13.01
CA ILE A 14 0.88 -11.65 -12.51
C ILE A 14 1.02 -10.13 -12.39
N ARG A 15 0.58 -9.38 -13.40
CA ARG A 15 0.62 -7.91 -13.36
C ARG A 15 -0.21 -7.34 -12.21
N GLU A 16 -1.39 -7.87 -11.95
CA GLU A 16 -2.22 -7.42 -10.83
C GLU A 16 -1.57 -7.76 -9.47
N LYS A 17 -0.95 -8.93 -9.34
CA LYS A 17 -0.18 -9.27 -8.13
C LYS A 17 1.01 -8.32 -7.90
N LEU A 18 1.71 -7.94 -8.95
CA LEU A 18 2.81 -6.96 -8.85
C LEU A 18 2.30 -5.59 -8.41
N LYS A 19 1.17 -5.12 -8.95
CA LYS A 19 0.54 -3.88 -8.49
C LYS A 19 0.16 -3.93 -7.02
N GLN A 20 -0.41 -5.05 -6.57
CA GLN A 20 -0.77 -5.26 -5.16
C GLN A 20 0.46 -5.23 -4.26
N LEU A 21 1.55 -5.90 -4.66
CA LEU A 21 2.81 -5.88 -3.91
C LEU A 21 3.34 -4.46 -3.78
N ILE A 22 3.41 -3.70 -4.88
CA ILE A 22 3.87 -2.31 -4.88
C ILE A 22 2.97 -1.44 -3.99
N GLN A 23 1.65 -1.62 -4.08
CA GLN A 23 0.69 -0.92 -3.24
C GLN A 23 0.93 -1.19 -1.75
N GLN A 24 1.16 -2.45 -1.37
CA GLN A 24 1.43 -2.83 0.02
C GLN A 24 2.75 -2.25 0.50
N THR A 25 3.83 -2.37 -0.28
CA THR A 25 5.14 -1.81 0.07
C THR A 25 5.09 -0.29 0.23
N LEU A 26 4.38 0.42 -0.64
CA LEU A 26 4.19 1.87 -0.50
C LEU A 26 3.39 2.22 0.75
N GLN A 27 2.35 1.45 1.08
CA GLN A 27 1.58 1.67 2.30
C GLN A 27 2.45 1.49 3.55
N GLU A 28 3.26 0.43 3.60
CA GLU A 28 4.16 0.16 4.72
C GLU A 28 5.22 1.26 4.89
N ALA A 29 5.81 1.73 3.78
CA ALA A 29 6.77 2.83 3.80
C ALA A 29 6.14 4.13 4.35
N LEU A 30 4.94 4.50 3.87
CA LEU A 30 4.24 5.70 4.33
C LEU A 30 3.80 5.61 5.80
N GLU A 31 3.43 4.42 6.28
CA GLU A 31 3.11 4.21 7.70
C GLU A 31 4.33 4.38 8.58
N ALA A 32 5.49 3.86 8.16
CA ALA A 32 6.75 4.05 8.86
C ALA A 32 7.18 5.52 8.91
N GLU A 33 7.07 6.26 7.79
CA GLU A 33 7.31 7.70 7.75
C GLU A 33 6.38 8.47 8.70
N LEU A 34 5.11 8.05 8.81
CA LEU A 34 4.14 8.67 9.72
C LEU A 34 4.44 8.35 11.19
N GLU A 35 4.93 7.14 11.51
CA GLU A 35 5.40 6.79 12.86
C GLU A 35 6.61 7.64 13.26
N GLU A 36 7.58 7.81 12.35
CA GLU A 36 8.76 8.65 12.59
C GLU A 36 8.36 10.13 12.78
N PHE A 37 7.49 10.65 11.93
CA PHE A 37 7.05 12.05 11.99
C PHE A 37 6.27 12.36 13.28
N LEU A 38 5.38 11.45 13.69
CA LEU A 38 4.57 11.63 14.90
C LEU A 38 5.33 11.25 16.19
N GLY A 39 6.35 10.39 16.08
CA GLY A 39 7.13 9.89 17.21
C GLY A 39 6.44 8.78 18.00
N TYR A 40 5.42 8.13 17.43
CA TYR A 40 4.69 7.04 18.09
C TYR A 40 4.02 6.08 17.09
N SER A 41 3.90 4.81 17.49
CA SER A 41 3.25 3.77 16.69
C SER A 41 1.73 3.82 16.79
N LYS A 42 1.04 3.19 15.83
CA LYS A 42 -0.43 3.19 15.83
C LYS A 42 -1.00 2.60 17.13
N TYR A 43 -1.87 3.37 17.79
CA TYR A 43 -2.49 3.06 19.10
C TYR A 43 -1.56 3.08 20.32
N GLU A 44 -0.33 3.54 20.17
CA GLU A 44 0.55 3.80 21.31
C GLU A 44 -0.03 4.94 22.18
N ARG A 45 0.09 4.80 23.50
CA ARG A 45 -0.28 5.85 24.45
C ARG A 45 0.89 6.80 24.61
N THR A 46 0.65 8.07 24.31
CA THR A 46 1.68 9.11 24.26
C THR A 46 1.01 10.44 24.57
N ASP A 47 1.77 11.36 25.18
CA ASP A 47 1.30 12.68 25.61
C ASP A 47 1.46 13.75 24.51
N VAL A 48 1.46 13.34 23.22
CA VAL A 48 1.58 14.26 22.08
C VAL A 48 0.24 14.92 21.70
N ASP A 49 0.30 16.17 21.24
CA ASP A 49 -0.87 16.95 20.86
C ASP A 49 -1.41 16.63 19.45
N ASN A 50 -0.67 15.87 18.63
CA ASN A 50 -1.04 15.53 17.26
C ASN A 50 -1.48 14.07 17.13
N TYR A 51 -2.55 13.82 16.37
CA TYR A 51 -3.20 12.51 16.28
C TYR A 51 -3.39 12.05 14.85
N ARG A 52 -3.21 10.74 14.63
CA ARG A 52 -3.57 10.07 13.37
C ARG A 52 -5.06 10.28 13.06
N ASN A 53 -5.36 10.79 11.87
CA ASN A 53 -6.72 11.15 11.44
C ASN A 53 -7.22 10.28 10.27
N GLY A 54 -7.05 8.97 10.38
CA GLY A 54 -7.50 8.01 9.37
C GLY A 54 -6.65 8.03 8.08
N TYR A 55 -7.30 7.65 6.97
CA TYR A 55 -6.65 7.42 5.67
C TYR A 55 -7.36 8.17 4.55
N THR A 56 -6.60 8.54 3.51
CA THR A 56 -7.14 9.08 2.27
C THR A 56 -6.71 8.22 1.08
N SER A 57 -7.63 7.96 0.16
CA SER A 57 -7.37 7.15 -1.03
C SER A 57 -6.71 7.97 -2.12
N LYS A 58 -5.61 7.47 -2.70
CA LYS A 58 -4.93 8.08 -3.85
C LYS A 58 -4.64 7.04 -4.93
N THR A 59 -5.09 7.29 -6.15
CA THR A 59 -4.74 6.46 -7.30
C THR A 59 -3.41 6.90 -7.88
N VAL A 60 -2.38 6.06 -7.74
CA VAL A 60 -1.03 6.31 -8.25
C VAL A 60 -0.86 5.65 -9.62
N LYS A 61 -0.30 6.38 -10.57
CA LYS A 61 0.10 5.83 -11.88
C LYS A 61 1.54 5.35 -11.76
N THR A 62 1.74 4.06 -12.01
CA THR A 62 3.04 3.39 -12.06
C THR A 62 3.29 2.86 -13.46
#